data_AF-A0A022RKK6-F1
#
_entry.id   AF-A0A022RKK6-F1
#
_cell.length_a   1.000
_cell.length_b   1.000
_cell.length_c   1.000
_cell.angle_alpha   90.00
_cell.angle_beta   90.00
_cell.angle_gamma   90.00
#
_symmetry.space_group_name_H-M   'P 1'
#
loop_
_entity.id
_entity.type
_entity.pdbx_description
1 polymer ?
#
loop_
_entity_poly.entity_id
_entity_poly.type
_entity_poly.pdbx_seq_one_letter_code
_entity_poly.pdbx_strand_id
1 'polypeptide(L)'
;MSRAHNTPPLSVKTLKSLADKFIKEQHYTKGDLLEAEMVFMQVLEFEIGMSNIAFVFVEELLIQLKVVARVGEHVKFEACMDVMDLLYENEETSVLYSSPQALAASIVVVAYVVTVPPQRWDFPVLPWVKFVTSCKEDEIVDTVRIILKHVFEPQED
;
A
#
# COMPACT_ATOMS: atom_id res chain seq x y z
N MET A 1 0.47 8.97 -9.39
CA MET A 1 1.76 9.46 -9.93
C MET A 1 2.31 8.53 -11.01
N SER A 2 1.79 8.54 -12.25
CA SER A 2 2.25 7.58 -13.27
C SER A 2 3.70 7.83 -13.74
N ARG A 3 4.20 9.08 -13.64
CA ARG A 3 5.57 9.47 -14.02
C ARG A 3 6.65 8.90 -13.09
N ALA A 4 6.31 8.62 -11.83
CA ALA A 4 7.27 8.10 -10.85
C ALA A 4 7.45 6.57 -10.97
N HIS A 5 6.42 5.83 -11.37
CA HIS A 5 6.41 4.35 -11.41
C HIS A 5 6.83 3.75 -12.76
N ASN A 6 7.63 4.45 -13.58
CA ASN A 6 8.08 4.00 -14.91
C ASN A 6 6.95 3.61 -15.90
N THR A 7 5.70 3.98 -15.60
CA THR A 7 4.57 3.83 -16.53
C THR A 7 4.49 5.05 -17.47
N PRO A 8 3.88 4.91 -18.67
CA PRO A 8 3.67 6.06 -19.54
C PRO A 8 2.97 7.21 -18.78
N PRO A 9 3.49 8.45 -18.86
CA PRO A 9 2.88 9.60 -18.21
C PRO A 9 1.42 9.78 -18.66
N LEU A 10 0.50 9.97 -17.71
CA LEU A 10 -0.83 10.43 -18.05
C LEU A 10 -0.71 11.84 -18.62
N SER A 11 -1.30 12.09 -19.80
CA SER A 11 -1.24 13.42 -20.39
C SER A 11 -2.11 14.41 -19.59
N VAL A 12 -1.67 15.67 -19.50
CA VAL A 12 -2.47 16.75 -18.90
C VAL A 12 -3.82 16.92 -19.60
N LYS A 13 -3.90 16.62 -20.90
CA LYS A 13 -5.17 16.58 -21.64
C LYS A 13 -6.12 15.51 -21.08
N THR A 14 -5.61 14.30 -20.84
CA THR A 14 -6.40 13.19 -20.31
C THR A 14 -6.87 13.49 -18.90
N LEU A 15 -5.98 13.99 -18.04
CA LEU A 15 -6.32 14.39 -16.67
C LEU A 15 -7.40 15.48 -16.67
N LYS A 16 -7.25 16.52 -17.51
CA LYS A 16 -8.27 17.56 -17.67
C LYS A 16 -9.62 16.96 -18.12
N SER A 17 -9.62 16.09 -19.12
CA SER A 17 -10.88 15.49 -19.59
C SER A 17 -11.58 14.65 -18.51
N LEU A 18 -10.80 14.03 -17.62
CA LEU A 18 -11.32 13.30 -16.48
C LEU A 18 -11.92 14.25 -15.45
N ALA A 19 -11.21 15.34 -15.12
CA ALA A 19 -11.69 16.38 -14.22
C ALA A 19 -12.99 17.01 -14.73
N ASP A 20 -13.06 17.38 -16.02
CA ASP A 20 -14.26 17.94 -16.65
C ASP A 20 -15.46 16.96 -16.60
N LYS A 21 -15.19 15.65 -16.58
CA LYS A 21 -16.23 14.61 -16.50
C LYS A 21 -16.81 14.46 -15.09
N PHE A 22 -15.95 14.50 -14.06
CA PHE A 22 -16.34 14.16 -12.68
C PHE A 22 -16.55 15.38 -11.78
N ILE A 23 -15.89 16.51 -12.04
CA ILE A 23 -15.97 17.74 -11.24
C ILE A 23 -16.68 18.81 -12.09
N LYS A 24 -18.01 18.85 -12.00
CA LYS A 24 -18.83 19.73 -12.86
C LYS A 24 -18.92 21.18 -12.38
N GLU A 25 -18.58 21.41 -11.11
CA GLU A 25 -18.76 22.69 -10.41
C GLU A 25 -17.57 23.63 -10.58
N GLN A 26 -16.44 23.13 -11.10
CA GLN A 26 -15.21 23.88 -11.27
C GLN A 26 -14.63 23.65 -12.66
N HIS A 27 -14.14 24.72 -13.29
CA HIS A 27 -13.54 24.65 -14.62
C HIS A 27 -12.03 24.85 -14.55
N TYR A 28 -11.30 23.77 -14.33
CA TYR A 28 -9.84 23.79 -14.33
C TYR A 28 -9.29 23.86 -15.74
N THR A 29 -8.39 24.81 -15.98
CA THR A 29 -7.59 24.88 -17.20
C THR A 29 -6.38 23.95 -17.10
N LYS A 30 -5.68 23.76 -18.23
CA LYS A 30 -4.39 23.05 -18.21
C LYS A 30 -3.32 23.83 -17.44
N GLY A 31 -3.42 25.16 -17.40
CA GLY A 31 -2.52 26.02 -16.65
C GLY A 31 -2.64 25.74 -15.16
N ASP A 32 -3.87 25.67 -14.64
CA ASP A 32 -4.14 25.39 -13.23
C ASP A 32 -3.59 24.02 -12.79
N LEU A 33 -3.71 23.00 -13.63
CA LEU A 33 -3.15 21.67 -13.34
C LEU A 33 -1.62 21.66 -13.31
N LEU A 34 -0.96 22.42 -14.21
CA LEU A 34 0.50 22.54 -14.25
C LEU A 34 1.04 23.35 -13.08
N GLU A 35 0.32 24.41 -12.69
CA GLU A 35 0.65 25.22 -11.52
C GLU A 35 0.49 24.40 -10.24
N ALA A 36 -0.59 23.63 -10.11
CA ALA A 36 -0.79 22.69 -9.00
C ALA A 36 0.32 21.61 -8.95
N GLU A 37 0.74 21.05 -10.10
CA GLU A 37 1.88 20.12 -10.15
C GLU A 37 3.15 20.81 -9.64
N MET A 38 3.44 22.04 -10.08
CA MET A 38 4.62 22.80 -9.62
C MET A 38 4.60 23.07 -8.11
N VAL A 39 3.48 23.55 -7.57
CA VAL A 39 3.34 23.83 -6.13
C VAL A 39 3.47 22.53 -5.33
N PHE A 40 2.87 21.45 -5.80
CA PHE A 40 2.99 20.13 -5.18
C PHE A 40 4.46 19.66 -5.14
N MET A 41 5.20 19.82 -6.25
CA MET A 41 6.62 19.50 -6.32
C MET A 41 7.46 20.32 -5.32
N GLN A 42 7.13 21.61 -5.14
CA GLN A 42 7.82 22.48 -4.18
C GLN A 42 7.56 22.05 -2.73
N VAL A 43 6.33 21.65 -2.39
CA VAL A 43 5.97 21.13 -1.06
C VAL A 43 6.75 19.86 -0.75
N LEU A 44 6.97 19.00 -1.75
CA LEU A 44 7.79 17.80 -1.62
C LEU A 44 9.29 18.07 -1.68
N GLU A 45 9.73 19.33 -1.72
CA GLU A 45 11.15 19.71 -1.88
C GLU A 45 11.81 19.06 -3.11
N PHE A 46 11.01 18.72 -4.12
CA PHE A 46 11.40 17.94 -5.30
C PHE A 46 11.95 16.54 -5.01
N GLU A 47 11.78 16.02 -3.79
CA GLU A 47 12.17 14.67 -3.40
C GLU A 47 11.16 13.63 -3.91
N ILE A 48 11.22 13.32 -5.22
CA ILE A 48 10.50 12.19 -5.81
C ILE A 48 11.46 11.02 -5.97
N GLY A 49 11.72 10.33 -4.86
CA GLY A 49 12.56 9.14 -4.79
C GLY A 49 11.88 8.03 -3.98
N MET A 50 11.31 7.05 -4.66
CA MET A 50 10.51 5.97 -4.05
C MET A 50 11.39 4.84 -3.48
N SER A 51 12.10 5.11 -2.39
CA SER A 51 12.78 4.05 -1.64
C SER A 51 12.08 3.70 -0.33
N ASN A 52 11.05 4.46 0.07
CA ASN A 52 10.39 4.28 1.35
C ASN A 52 8.85 4.28 1.21
N ILE A 53 8.32 3.52 0.25
CA ILE A 53 6.87 3.29 0.14
C ILE A 53 6.56 1.83 0.45
N ALA A 54 5.47 1.58 1.18
CA ALA A 54 5.11 0.23 1.65
C ALA A 54 5.03 -0.79 0.50
N PHE A 55 4.59 -0.35 -0.68
CA PHE A 55 4.54 -1.16 -1.90
C PHE A 55 5.86 -1.87 -2.23
N VAL A 56 6.98 -1.14 -2.23
CA VAL A 56 8.29 -1.71 -2.59
C VAL A 56 8.69 -2.79 -1.58
N PHE A 57 8.50 -2.52 -0.30
CA PHE A 57 8.79 -3.50 0.76
C PHE A 57 7.87 -4.72 0.71
N VAL A 58 6.58 -4.55 0.36
CA VAL A 58 5.65 -5.69 0.18
C VAL A 58 6.14 -6.59 -0.94
N GLU A 59 6.52 -6.02 -2.10
CA GLU A 59 7.04 -6.78 -3.23
C GLU A 59 8.31 -7.56 -2.84
N GLU A 60 9.27 -6.91 -2.20
CA GLU A 60 10.51 -7.53 -1.73
C GLU A 60 10.26 -8.67 -0.73
N LEU A 61 9.37 -8.44 0.26
CA LEU A 61 9.01 -9.46 1.25
C LEU A 61 8.32 -10.66 0.61
N LEU A 62 7.41 -10.45 -0.34
CA LEU A 62 6.74 -11.56 -1.03
C LEU A 62 7.72 -12.39 -1.87
N ILE A 63 8.67 -11.74 -2.57
CA ILE A 63 9.73 -12.44 -3.29
C ILE A 63 10.55 -13.31 -2.32
N GLN A 64 10.97 -12.74 -1.19
CA GLN A 64 11.74 -13.46 -0.18
C GLN A 64 10.94 -14.61 0.44
N LEU A 65 9.65 -14.41 0.74
CA LEU A 65 8.79 -15.43 1.33
C LEU A 65 8.70 -16.69 0.45
N LYS A 66 8.55 -16.50 -0.87
CA LYS A 66 8.51 -17.60 -1.84
C LYS A 66 9.83 -18.38 -1.90
N VAL A 67 10.97 -17.69 -1.70
CA VAL A 67 12.29 -18.33 -1.64
C VAL A 67 12.46 -19.17 -0.37
N VAL A 68 12.03 -18.66 0.78
CA VAL A 68 12.29 -19.32 2.07
C VAL A 68 11.22 -20.35 2.47
N ALA A 69 10.01 -20.28 1.89
CA ALA A 69 8.92 -21.16 2.27
C ALA A 69 7.94 -21.46 1.14
N ARG A 70 7.64 -22.75 0.93
CA ARG A 70 6.65 -23.19 -0.07
C ARG A 70 5.25 -22.61 0.15
N VAL A 71 4.91 -22.28 1.39
CA VAL A 71 3.63 -21.63 1.71
C VAL A 71 3.54 -20.22 1.11
N GLY A 72 4.67 -19.57 0.80
CA GLY A 72 4.72 -18.29 0.11
C GLY A 72 4.03 -18.27 -1.25
N GLU A 73 3.94 -19.43 -1.92
CA GLU A 73 3.19 -19.56 -3.18
C GLU A 73 1.67 -19.38 -3.02
N HIS A 74 1.16 -19.48 -1.78
CA HIS A 74 -0.26 -19.28 -1.49
C HIS A 74 -0.58 -17.82 -1.17
N VAL A 75 0.42 -17.03 -0.79
CA VAL A 75 0.27 -15.61 -0.52
C VAL A 75 0.28 -14.86 -1.84
N LYS A 76 -0.91 -14.52 -2.32
CA LYS A 76 -1.12 -13.80 -3.57
C LYS A 76 -0.74 -12.33 -3.44
N PHE A 77 -0.12 -11.78 -4.48
CA PHE A 77 0.22 -10.36 -4.54
C PHE A 77 -1.05 -9.51 -4.48
N GLU A 78 -2.11 -9.96 -5.16
CA GLU A 78 -3.42 -9.33 -5.19
C GLU A 78 -4.00 -9.16 -3.78
N ALA A 79 -3.87 -10.16 -2.90
CA ALA A 79 -4.35 -10.05 -1.53
C ALA A 79 -3.59 -8.98 -0.72
N CYS A 80 -2.31 -8.73 -1.04
CA CYS A 80 -1.57 -7.63 -0.42
C CYS A 80 -2.03 -6.27 -0.96
N MET A 81 -2.37 -6.19 -2.25
CA MET A 81 -2.93 -4.99 -2.88
C MET A 81 -4.33 -4.68 -2.33
N ASP A 82 -5.19 -5.68 -2.18
CA ASP A 82 -6.53 -5.51 -1.62
C ASP A 82 -6.47 -4.93 -0.19
N VAL A 83 -5.53 -5.42 0.63
CA VAL A 83 -5.28 -4.86 1.97
C VAL A 83 -4.74 -3.44 1.89
N MET A 84 -3.84 -3.16 0.95
CA MET A 84 -3.25 -1.84 0.77
C MET A 84 -4.29 -0.81 0.31
N ASP A 85 -5.17 -1.19 -0.61
CA ASP A 85 -6.27 -0.36 -1.10
C ASP A 85 -7.27 -0.07 0.02
N LEU A 86 -7.66 -1.08 0.81
CA LEU A 86 -8.51 -0.91 2.01
C LEU A 86 -7.94 0.14 2.97
N LEU A 87 -6.62 0.13 3.18
CA LEU A 87 -5.96 1.10 4.06
C LEU A 87 -5.99 2.51 3.46
N TYR A 88 -5.67 2.65 2.16
CA TYR A 88 -5.65 3.97 1.52
C TYR A 88 -7.03 4.61 1.39
N GLU A 89 -8.09 3.82 1.39
CA GLU A 89 -9.47 4.32 1.40
C GLU A 89 -9.95 4.75 2.79
N ASN A 90 -9.31 4.29 3.86
CA ASN A 90 -9.76 4.53 5.23
C ASN A 90 -8.90 5.57 5.95
N GLU A 91 -9.45 6.79 6.10
CA GLU A 91 -8.82 7.93 6.79
C GLU A 91 -8.41 7.61 8.24
N GLU A 92 -9.12 6.71 8.94
CA GLU A 92 -8.80 6.30 10.32
C GLU A 92 -7.50 5.49 10.41
N THR A 93 -7.08 4.87 9.31
CA THR A 93 -5.84 4.08 9.25
C THR A 93 -4.61 4.90 8.87
N SER A 94 -4.77 6.22 8.69
CA SER A 94 -3.69 7.15 8.34
C SER A 94 -2.50 7.14 9.31
N VAL A 95 -2.73 6.79 10.57
CA VAL A 95 -1.68 6.63 11.59
C VAL A 95 -0.73 5.45 11.31
N LEU A 96 -1.14 4.48 10.50
CA LEU A 96 -0.35 3.28 10.18
C LEU A 96 0.75 3.55 9.15
N TYR A 97 0.78 4.72 8.52
CA TYR A 97 1.77 5.10 7.50
C TYR A 97 3.08 5.67 8.08
N SER A 98 3.24 5.71 9.41
CA SER A 98 4.46 6.26 10.04
C SER A 98 5.72 5.46 9.73
N SER A 99 5.60 4.17 9.41
CA SER A 99 6.69 3.28 9.04
C SER A 99 6.30 2.41 7.84
N PRO A 100 6.73 2.76 6.62
CA PRO A 100 6.41 2.02 5.41
C PRO A 100 6.84 0.55 5.46
N GLN A 101 7.95 0.26 6.15
CA GLN A 101 8.48 -1.10 6.33
C GLN A 101 7.66 -1.92 7.34
N ALA A 102 7.25 -1.33 8.46
CA ALA A 102 6.39 -2.01 9.43
C ALA A 102 4.99 -2.24 8.86
N LEU A 103 4.48 -1.28 8.09
CA LEU A 103 3.23 -1.42 7.35
C LEU A 103 3.30 -2.56 6.34
N ALA A 104 4.37 -2.64 5.54
CA ALA A 104 4.57 -3.72 4.59
C ALA A 104 4.64 -5.11 5.26
N ALA A 105 5.38 -5.23 6.37
CA ALA A 105 5.42 -6.44 7.17
C ALA A 105 4.02 -6.86 7.65
N SER A 106 3.24 -5.89 8.12
CA SER A 106 1.87 -6.11 8.60
C SER A 106 0.94 -6.57 7.47
N ILE A 107 1.03 -5.95 6.29
CA ILE A 107 0.26 -6.33 5.10
C ILE A 107 0.57 -7.78 4.70
N VAL A 108 1.85 -8.17 4.67
CA VAL A 108 2.24 -9.56 4.33
C VAL A 108 1.72 -10.57 5.36
N VAL A 109 1.75 -10.22 6.66
CA VAL A 109 1.18 -11.08 7.71
C VAL A 109 -0.33 -11.23 7.55
N VAL A 110 -1.06 -10.14 7.28
CA VAL A 110 -2.50 -10.18 7.04
C VAL A 110 -2.82 -11.01 5.81
N ALA A 111 -2.15 -10.76 4.68
CA ALA A 111 -2.35 -11.52 3.46
C ALA A 111 -2.07 -13.01 3.67
N TYR A 112 -1.04 -13.36 4.44
CA TYR A 112 -0.78 -14.75 4.84
C TYR A 112 -1.95 -15.34 5.61
N VAL A 113 -2.43 -14.66 6.66
CA VAL A 113 -3.54 -15.14 7.51
C VAL A 113 -4.83 -15.31 6.71
N VAL A 114 -5.12 -14.43 5.76
CA VAL A 114 -6.37 -14.46 4.98
C VAL A 114 -6.30 -15.48 3.84
N THR A 115 -5.14 -15.69 3.22
CA THR A 115 -5.03 -16.52 2.01
C THR A 115 -4.55 -17.95 2.27
N VAL A 116 -3.79 -18.18 3.35
CA VAL A 116 -3.23 -19.50 3.65
C VAL A 116 -4.21 -20.28 4.54
N PRO A 117 -4.61 -21.50 4.15
CA PRO A 117 -5.46 -22.34 5.00
C PRO A 117 -4.81 -22.63 6.36
N PRO A 118 -5.54 -22.62 7.48
CA PRO A 118 -4.99 -22.86 8.82
C PRO A 118 -4.22 -24.17 8.96
N GLN A 119 -4.55 -25.20 8.18
CA GLN A 119 -3.85 -26.49 8.17
C GLN A 119 -2.45 -26.42 7.55
N ARG A 120 -2.07 -25.29 6.95
CA ARG A 120 -0.76 -25.04 6.32
C ARG A 120 0.01 -23.92 7.01
N TRP A 121 -0.39 -23.53 8.21
CA TRP A 121 0.29 -22.50 9.03
C TRP A 121 1.54 -23.04 9.72
N ASP A 122 2.38 -23.75 8.99
CA ASP A 122 3.62 -24.35 9.51
C ASP A 122 4.80 -23.35 9.48
N PHE A 123 4.63 -22.22 8.77
CA PHE A 123 5.66 -21.20 8.63
C PHE A 123 5.48 -20.08 9.66
N PRO A 124 6.51 -19.71 10.43
CA PRO A 124 6.43 -18.66 11.44
C PRO A 124 6.51 -17.27 10.78
N VAL A 125 5.44 -16.85 10.10
CA VAL A 125 5.42 -15.60 9.31
C VAL A 125 5.73 -14.37 10.14
N LEU A 126 5.18 -14.26 11.37
CA LEU A 126 5.39 -13.10 12.24
C LEU A 126 6.85 -13.00 12.74
N PRO A 127 7.45 -14.06 13.33
CA PRO A 127 8.89 -14.06 13.64
C PRO A 127 9.78 -13.81 12.41
N TRP A 128 9.39 -14.34 11.24
CA TRP A 128 10.15 -14.15 10.00
C TRP A 128 10.13 -12.69 9.52
N VAL A 129 8.97 -12.04 9.44
CA VAL A 129 8.92 -10.63 9.00
C VAL A 129 9.69 -9.75 9.98
N LYS A 130 9.56 -9.97 11.29
CA LYS A 130 10.34 -9.26 12.31
C LYS A 130 11.84 -9.41 12.08
N PHE A 131 12.30 -10.62 11.79
CA PHE A 131 13.71 -10.89 11.51
C PHE A 131 14.19 -10.14 10.25
N VAL A 132 13.43 -10.20 9.16
CA VAL A 132 13.82 -9.59 7.87
C VAL A 132 13.75 -8.06 7.92
N THR A 133 12.75 -7.49 8.59
CA THR A 133 12.54 -6.04 8.62
C THR A 133 13.18 -5.35 9.83
N SER A 134 13.55 -6.09 10.86
CA SER A 134 13.97 -5.54 12.17
C SER A 134 12.94 -4.62 12.84
N CYS A 135 11.68 -4.63 12.38
CA CYS A 135 10.60 -3.88 13.00
C CYS A 135 10.23 -4.46 14.37
N LYS A 136 9.62 -3.64 15.23
CA LYS A 136 9.12 -4.09 16.52
C LYS A 136 7.92 -5.02 16.30
N GLU A 137 7.92 -6.15 16.99
CA GLU A 137 6.84 -7.13 16.88
C GLU A 137 5.50 -6.52 17.32
N ASP A 138 5.49 -5.76 18.42
CA ASP A 138 4.28 -5.10 18.94
C ASP A 138 3.68 -4.13 17.92
N GLU A 139 4.53 -3.37 17.20
CA GLU A 139 4.12 -2.44 16.14
C GLU A 139 3.46 -3.19 14.97
N ILE A 140 4.04 -4.31 14.55
CA ILE A 140 3.47 -5.17 13.52
C ILE A 140 2.13 -5.76 14.00
N VAL A 141 2.08 -6.30 15.22
CA VAL A 141 0.89 -6.98 15.75
C VAL A 141 -0.27 -6.00 15.94
N ASP A 142 -0.02 -4.80 16.44
CA ASP A 142 -1.07 -3.79 16.60
C ASP A 142 -1.61 -3.34 15.24
N THR A 143 -0.73 -3.14 14.25
CA THR A 143 -1.13 -2.82 12.87
C THR A 143 -1.94 -3.95 12.24
N VAL A 144 -1.50 -5.21 12.38
CA VAL A 144 -2.24 -6.40 11.90
C VAL A 144 -3.62 -6.46 12.55
N ARG A 145 -3.74 -6.20 13.86
CA ARG A 145 -5.03 -6.20 14.56
C ARG A 145 -5.97 -5.15 13.99
N ILE A 146 -5.46 -3.94 13.75
CA ILE A 146 -6.24 -2.85 13.15
C ILE A 146 -6.71 -3.23 11.75
N ILE A 147 -5.82 -3.75 10.90
CA ILE A 147 -6.17 -4.16 9.53
C ILE A 147 -7.23 -5.26 9.56
N LEU A 148 -7.01 -6.33 10.33
CA LEU A 148 -7.96 -7.45 10.40
C LEU A 148 -9.33 -7.02 10.94
N LYS A 149 -9.37 -6.05 11.86
CA LYS A 149 -10.65 -5.47 12.33
C LYS A 149 -11.42 -4.86 11.16
N HIS A 150 -10.76 -4.10 10.29
CA HIS A 150 -11.41 -3.51 9.11
C HIS A 150 -11.78 -4.55 8.05
N VAL A 151 -10.94 -5.57 7.83
CA VAL A 151 -11.22 -6.66 6.86
C VAL A 151 -12.45 -7.47 7.27
N PHE A 152 -12.67 -7.67 8.56
CA PHE A 152 -13.77 -8.49 9.10
C PHE A 152 -14.91 -7.69 9.72
N GLU A 153 -14.85 -6.36 9.70
CA GLU A 153 -15.97 -5.53 10.14
C GLU A 153 -17.16 -5.76 9.20
N PRO A 154 -18.37 -6.03 9.74
CA PRO A 154 -19.57 -6.09 8.91
C PRO A 154 -19.81 -4.70 8.32
N GLN A 155 -19.91 -4.61 6.99
CA GLN A 155 -20.43 -3.40 6.36
C GLN A 155 -21.90 -3.27 6.79
N GLU A 156 -22.22 -2.24 7.58
CA GLU A 156 -23.61 -1.88 7.86
C GLU A 156 -24.24 -1.38 6.54
N ASP A 157 -25.19 -2.16 6.01
CA ASP A 157 -26.06 -1.81 4.87
C ASP A 157 -27.07 -0.71 5.21
#